data_AF-A0A9J6PCB6-F1
#
_entry.id   AF-A0A9J6PCB6-F1
#
_cell.length_a   1.000
_cell.length_b   1.000
_cell.length_c   1.000
_cell.angle_alpha   90.00
_cell.angle_beta   90.00
_cell.angle_gamma   90.00
#
_symmetry.space_group_name_H-M   'P 1'
#
loop_
_entity.id
_entity.type
_entity.pdbx_description
1 polymer ?
#
loop_
_entity_poly.entity_id
_entity_poly.type
_entity_poly.pdbx_seq_one_letter_code
_entity_poly.pdbx_strand_id
1 'polypeptide(L)'
;MKYANIKTDQFCDNKTEKKICNIGDFLQFIIIDSLYDEMGINKEEVIRINFKDIKSYRGEYIALPLNYSIFNENFMTDGKFDFPDRIVPIFLACTLTTIGLNGRKLLEDAHNVRFLKRHEPIGCRDEYTMTTLREFGIEAYLSGCLTVTLPKTQYTDNEREGVYFVDAPYSIKKYLPEGMLEKAVVTTQQYYFSNEWYENPNRIFDFTKDKYKEYSKAKLVVTSRMHVASPCIAMGIPVILVKDDVDYRFGWIDKYIPVYSYEEFSKINWEPKPVECEKEKAILRKAAIGRIKMCIDKYQDIYFVSQMYENTEHKKLKDFFGVTHKNFKILDRYFQECWDENSYIEYAIWGLTNAVDEIYEYIQDKYPKAKLVKVIDSFKNTDYRGIRTEKPNILTGKDSYYTIVASVGASNDAKMLFEKIGKKEEMYCLLGTAFL
;
A
#
# COMPACT_ATOMS: atom_id res chain seq x y z
N MET A 1 14.76 0.75 -1.45
CA MET A 1 13.59 0.43 -0.59
C MET A 1 14.10 -0.15 0.73
N LYS A 2 13.49 0.18 1.86
CA LYS A 2 13.89 -0.31 3.19
C LYS A 2 12.90 -1.32 3.77
N TYR A 3 13.37 -2.14 4.71
CA TYR A 3 12.50 -3.01 5.50
C TYR A 3 11.74 -2.19 6.54
N ALA A 4 10.48 -2.54 6.80
CA ALA A 4 9.68 -1.91 7.84
C ALA A 4 8.96 -2.93 8.71
N ASN A 5 8.61 -2.50 9.92
CA ASN A 5 7.73 -3.23 10.83
C ASN A 5 6.93 -2.23 11.67
N ILE A 6 5.84 -2.72 12.24
CA ILE A 6 4.96 -1.92 13.08
C ILE A 6 5.56 -1.79 14.48
N LYS A 7 5.53 -0.56 15.00
CA LYS A 7 6.09 -0.18 16.31
C LYS A 7 5.07 -0.19 17.44
N THR A 8 3.79 0.09 17.16
CA THR A 8 2.69 0.07 18.14
C THR A 8 1.38 -0.23 17.45
N ASP A 9 0.52 -0.99 18.12
CA ASP A 9 -0.85 -1.30 17.66
C ASP A 9 -1.87 -0.19 17.91
N GLN A 10 -1.64 0.71 18.87
CA GLN A 10 -2.51 1.83 19.31
C GLN A 10 -3.99 1.69 18.89
N PHE A 11 -4.64 0.59 19.28
CA PHE A 11 -6.10 0.54 19.38
C PHE A 11 -6.52 1.42 20.55
N CYS A 12 -6.59 2.73 20.30
CA CYS A 12 -6.86 3.73 21.33
C CYS A 12 -8.32 4.18 21.22
N ASP A 13 -9.16 3.77 22.17
CA ASP A 13 -10.30 4.60 22.54
C ASP A 13 -9.74 5.79 23.36
N ASN A 14 -9.90 7.01 22.86
CA ASN A 14 -9.35 8.23 23.45
C ASN A 14 -10.12 8.68 24.71
N LYS A 15 -11.03 7.86 25.24
CA LYS A 15 -11.98 8.26 26.28
C LYS A 15 -11.59 7.88 27.71
N THR A 16 -10.50 7.13 27.95
CA THR A 16 -10.10 6.67 29.30
C THR A 16 -8.61 6.83 29.59
N GLU A 17 -8.26 7.08 30.86
CA GLU A 17 -6.86 7.22 31.34
C GLU A 17 -6.02 5.92 31.24
N LYS A 18 -6.69 4.77 31.16
CA LYS A 18 -6.09 3.45 30.93
C LYS A 18 -6.70 2.83 29.68
N LYS A 19 -5.85 2.20 28.86
CA LYS A 19 -6.23 1.63 27.55
C LYS A 19 -6.11 0.11 27.59
N ILE A 20 -7.15 -0.57 27.09
CA ILE A 20 -7.18 -2.03 26.95
C ILE A 20 -6.25 -2.42 25.80
N CYS A 21 -5.37 -3.40 26.04
CA CYS A 21 -4.44 -3.93 25.07
C CYS A 21 -4.50 -5.46 25.09
N ASN A 22 -4.53 -6.07 23.91
CA ASN A 22 -4.34 -7.51 23.74
C ASN A 22 -2.88 -7.77 23.37
N ILE A 23 -2.08 -8.24 24.31
CA ILE A 23 -0.64 -8.44 24.09
C ILE A 23 -0.34 -9.53 23.04
N GLY A 24 -1.31 -10.40 22.71
CA GLY A 24 -1.19 -11.37 21.64
C GLY A 24 -1.05 -10.76 20.24
N ASP A 25 -1.50 -9.51 20.06
CA ASP A 25 -1.33 -8.78 18.80
C ASP A 25 0.12 -8.32 18.60
N PHE A 26 0.83 -8.03 19.69
CA PHE A 26 2.25 -7.67 19.64
C PHE A 26 3.13 -8.83 19.16
N LEU A 27 2.74 -10.08 19.43
CA LEU A 27 3.42 -11.24 18.86
C LEU A 27 3.41 -11.25 17.33
N GLN A 28 2.37 -10.66 16.71
CA GLN A 28 2.29 -10.58 15.26
C GLN A 28 3.40 -9.71 14.67
N PHE A 29 3.89 -8.70 15.40
CA PHE A 29 5.00 -7.84 14.99
C PHE A 29 6.34 -8.41 15.43
N ILE A 30 6.40 -9.04 16.61
CA ILE A 30 7.60 -9.74 17.10
C ILE A 30 8.01 -10.85 16.14
N ILE A 31 7.05 -11.58 15.56
CA ILE A 31 7.40 -12.64 14.61
C ILE A 31 8.02 -12.09 13.33
N ILE A 32 7.62 -10.90 12.86
CA ILE A 32 8.26 -10.24 11.71
C ILE A 32 9.72 -9.90 12.04
N ASP A 33 9.99 -9.39 13.24
CA ASP A 33 11.38 -9.15 13.68
C ASP A 33 12.21 -10.43 13.72
N SER A 34 11.62 -11.54 14.14
CA SER A 34 12.28 -12.85 14.11
C SER A 34 12.57 -13.33 12.68
N LEU A 35 11.75 -12.99 11.68
CA LEU A 35 12.05 -13.29 10.27
C LEU A 35 13.23 -12.44 9.78
N TYR A 36 13.29 -11.16 10.16
CA TYR A 36 14.41 -10.28 9.84
C TYR A 36 15.72 -10.74 10.47
N ASP A 37 15.69 -11.24 11.71
CA ASP A 37 16.85 -11.84 12.37
C ASP A 37 17.41 -13.01 11.55
N GLU A 38 16.56 -13.91 11.04
CA GLU A 38 16.97 -15.02 10.17
C GLU A 38 17.49 -14.55 8.80
N MET A 39 16.97 -13.43 8.30
CA MET A 39 17.45 -12.80 7.07
C MET A 39 18.80 -12.07 7.26
N GLY A 40 19.28 -11.91 8.49
CA GLY A 40 20.49 -11.14 8.80
C GLY A 40 20.31 -9.63 8.65
N ILE A 41 19.06 -9.14 8.72
CA ILE A 41 18.77 -7.70 8.62
C ILE A 41 19.02 -7.04 9.96
N ASN A 42 19.79 -5.94 9.95
CA ASN A 42 20.02 -5.20 11.16
C ASN A 42 18.73 -4.49 11.62
N LYS A 43 18.33 -4.67 12.89
CA LYS A 43 17.16 -4.04 13.51
C LYS A 43 17.19 -2.51 13.46
N GLU A 44 18.39 -1.92 13.49
CA GLU A 44 18.55 -0.46 13.35
C GLU A 44 18.21 0.05 11.94
N GLU A 45 18.26 -0.81 10.93
CA GLU A 45 17.90 -0.46 9.54
C GLU A 45 16.40 -0.61 9.26
N VAL A 46 15.67 -1.30 10.13
CA VAL A 46 14.23 -1.53 10.01
C VAL A 46 13.47 -0.27 10.41
N ILE A 47 12.73 0.31 9.46
CA ILE A 47 11.87 1.46 9.71
C ILE A 47 10.68 1.04 10.59
N ARG A 48 10.52 1.72 11.73
CA ARG A 48 9.47 1.45 12.71
C ARG A 48 8.32 2.45 12.57
N ILE A 49 7.13 1.96 12.24
CA ILE A 49 5.95 2.80 11.96
C ILE A 49 4.83 2.50 12.94
N ASN A 50 4.18 3.52 13.51
CA ASN A 50 2.98 3.31 14.31
C ASN A 50 1.78 3.09 13.39
N PHE A 51 0.81 2.26 13.77
CA PHE A 51 -0.39 2.03 12.95
C PHE A 51 -1.06 3.32 12.49
N LYS A 52 -1.27 4.27 13.41
CA LYS A 52 -1.91 5.57 13.12
C LYS A 52 -1.16 6.43 12.08
N ASP A 53 0.13 6.20 11.91
CA ASP A 53 1.00 7.00 11.05
C ASP A 53 1.13 6.39 9.64
N ILE A 54 0.50 5.25 9.36
CA ILE A 54 0.63 4.54 8.08
C ILE A 54 0.11 5.40 6.92
N LYS A 55 -1.08 5.99 7.04
CA LYS A 55 -1.69 6.80 5.97
C LYS A 55 -0.94 8.12 5.72
N SER A 56 -0.33 8.67 6.77
CA SER A 56 0.44 9.92 6.73
C SER A 56 1.92 9.72 6.44
N TYR A 57 2.39 8.48 6.24
CA TYR A 57 3.79 8.20 5.96
C TYR A 57 4.25 8.86 4.65
N ARG A 58 5.31 9.65 4.72
CA ARG A 58 5.94 10.36 3.58
C ARG A 58 7.45 10.13 3.48
N GLY A 59 7.96 9.13 4.20
CA GLY A 59 9.38 8.79 4.20
C GLY A 59 9.83 8.08 2.93
N GLU A 60 10.92 7.34 3.04
CA GLU A 60 11.50 6.54 1.95
C GLU A 60 10.56 5.41 1.53
N TYR A 61 10.80 4.80 0.37
CA TYR A 61 10.04 3.60 0.01
C TYR A 61 10.34 2.45 0.97
N ILE A 62 9.29 1.80 1.48
CA ILE A 62 9.40 0.68 2.41
C ILE A 62 8.59 -0.55 1.98
N ALA A 63 9.10 -1.73 2.31
CA ALA A 63 8.36 -2.97 2.32
C ALA A 63 7.82 -3.23 3.74
N LEU A 64 6.51 -3.39 3.87
CA LEU A 64 5.83 -3.58 5.15
C LEU A 64 5.13 -4.95 5.20
N PRO A 65 5.75 -5.97 5.80
CA PRO A 65 5.10 -7.25 6.04
C PRO A 65 3.97 -7.12 7.06
N LEU A 66 2.81 -7.67 6.71
CA LEU A 66 1.61 -7.66 7.53
C LEU A 66 1.24 -9.09 7.92
N ASN A 67 1.18 -9.31 9.23
CA ASN A 67 0.67 -10.52 9.86
C ASN A 67 -0.54 -10.15 10.75
N TYR A 68 -1.48 -9.41 10.17
CA TYR A 68 -2.60 -8.82 10.91
C TYR A 68 -3.90 -8.93 10.10
N SER A 69 -5.01 -8.39 10.62
CA SER A 69 -6.22 -8.26 9.80
C SER A 69 -5.93 -7.52 8.49
N ILE A 70 -6.55 -7.97 7.40
CA ILE A 70 -6.52 -7.34 6.08
C ILE A 70 -7.17 -5.96 6.16
N PHE A 71 -8.36 -5.87 6.75
CA PHE A 71 -9.15 -4.65 6.82
C PHE A 71 -9.07 -4.06 8.22
N ASN A 72 -8.32 -2.97 8.35
CA ASN A 72 -8.17 -2.23 9.59
C ASN A 72 -8.35 -0.73 9.31
N GLU A 73 -8.96 0.00 10.23
CA GLU A 73 -9.20 1.45 10.08
C GLU A 73 -7.92 2.26 9.79
N ASN A 74 -6.78 1.82 10.30
CA ASN A 74 -5.49 2.48 10.06
C ASN A 74 -4.97 2.26 8.63
N PHE A 75 -5.52 1.29 7.90
CA PHE A 75 -5.20 1.01 6.50
C PHE A 75 -6.25 1.60 5.55
N MET A 76 -7.29 2.24 6.08
CA MET A 76 -8.51 2.54 5.33
C MET A 76 -9.02 3.95 5.57
N THR A 77 -9.65 4.51 4.53
CA THR A 77 -10.43 5.73 4.59
C THR A 77 -11.74 5.47 3.83
N ASP A 78 -12.88 5.74 4.48
CA ASP A 78 -14.22 5.51 3.93
C ASP A 78 -14.45 4.10 3.35
N GLY A 79 -13.96 3.08 4.05
CA GLY A 79 -14.12 1.67 3.64
C GLY A 79 -13.22 1.24 2.48
N LYS A 80 -12.24 2.06 2.09
CA LYS A 80 -11.27 1.77 1.02
C LYS A 80 -9.84 1.74 1.54
N PHE A 81 -9.01 0.85 1.01
CA PHE A 81 -7.58 0.86 1.28
C PHE A 81 -6.94 2.21 0.91
N ASP A 82 -6.18 2.76 1.85
CA ASP A 82 -5.55 4.08 1.78
C ASP A 82 -4.10 3.99 2.28
N PHE A 83 -3.30 3.22 1.55
CA PHE A 83 -1.85 3.18 1.75
C PHE A 83 -1.18 4.24 0.86
N PRO A 84 -0.23 5.02 1.38
CA PRO A 84 0.57 5.90 0.54
C PRO A 84 1.47 5.09 -0.38
N ASP A 85 1.78 5.63 -1.57
CA ASP A 85 2.63 4.98 -2.59
C ASP A 85 4.05 4.62 -2.08
N ARG A 86 4.47 5.23 -0.96
CA ARG A 86 5.73 4.93 -0.28
C ARG A 86 5.74 3.59 0.46
N ILE A 87 4.58 2.97 0.69
CA ILE A 87 4.46 1.71 1.44
C ILE A 87 4.00 0.59 0.50
N VAL A 88 4.82 -0.46 0.40
CA VAL A 88 4.42 -1.72 -0.25
C VAL A 88 4.04 -2.74 0.83
N PRO A 89 2.75 -2.99 1.09
CA PRO A 89 2.33 -4.01 2.03
C PRO A 89 2.56 -5.42 1.48
N ILE A 90 3.01 -6.33 2.35
CA ILE A 90 3.19 -7.75 2.04
C ILE A 90 2.32 -8.57 3.00
N PHE A 91 1.20 -9.08 2.52
CA PHE A 91 0.28 -9.86 3.35
C PHE A 91 0.79 -11.29 3.53
N LEU A 92 1.23 -11.64 4.74
CA LEU A 92 1.86 -12.92 5.04
C LEU A 92 0.93 -13.94 5.73
N ALA A 93 0.07 -13.47 6.64
CA ALA A 93 -0.82 -14.33 7.43
C ALA A 93 -1.99 -13.52 8.00
N CYS A 94 -2.86 -13.07 7.09
CA CYS A 94 -3.90 -12.10 7.35
C CYS A 94 -5.29 -12.71 7.42
N THR A 95 -6.20 -12.06 8.16
CA THR A 95 -7.60 -12.48 8.28
C THR A 95 -8.54 -11.38 7.78
N LEU A 96 -9.69 -11.75 7.21
CA LEU A 96 -10.76 -10.81 6.86
C LEU A 96 -11.55 -10.34 8.08
N THR A 97 -11.44 -11.04 9.21
CA THR A 97 -12.24 -10.73 10.40
C THR A 97 -11.69 -9.51 11.11
N THR A 98 -12.51 -8.47 11.26
CA THR A 98 -12.24 -7.34 12.16
C THR A 98 -13.51 -6.97 12.90
N ILE A 99 -13.37 -6.63 14.19
CA ILE A 99 -14.50 -6.24 15.02
C ILE A 99 -15.18 -5.04 14.34
N GLY A 100 -16.48 -5.14 14.09
CA GLY A 100 -17.27 -4.07 13.49
C GLY A 100 -17.17 -3.93 11.96
N LEU A 101 -16.37 -4.75 11.27
CA LEU A 101 -16.24 -4.72 9.81
C LEU A 101 -16.64 -6.06 9.18
N ASN A 102 -17.48 -6.00 8.14
CA ASN A 102 -17.77 -7.16 7.30
C ASN A 102 -16.76 -7.21 6.16
N GLY A 103 -15.67 -7.96 6.33
CA GLY A 103 -14.60 -8.08 5.35
C GLY A 103 -15.06 -8.55 3.97
N ARG A 104 -16.10 -9.40 3.88
CA ARG A 104 -16.66 -9.81 2.59
C ARG A 104 -17.34 -8.65 1.88
N LYS A 105 -18.12 -7.84 2.61
CA LYS A 105 -18.75 -6.63 2.06
C LYS A 105 -17.71 -5.62 1.56
N LEU A 106 -16.58 -5.48 2.25
CA LEU A 106 -15.50 -4.59 1.80
C LEU A 106 -14.85 -5.06 0.49
N LEU A 107 -14.88 -6.36 0.18
CA LEU A 107 -14.41 -6.90 -1.10
C LEU A 107 -15.39 -6.66 -2.26
N GLU A 108 -16.64 -6.26 -2.00
CA GLU A 108 -17.57 -5.87 -3.06
C GLU A 108 -17.15 -4.55 -3.75
N ASP A 109 -16.32 -3.74 -3.08
CA ASP A 109 -15.73 -2.54 -3.69
C ASP A 109 -14.52 -2.90 -4.58
N ALA A 110 -14.64 -2.58 -5.86
CA ALA A 110 -13.60 -2.85 -6.86
C ALA A 110 -12.25 -2.17 -6.56
N HIS A 111 -12.23 -1.07 -5.79
CA HIS A 111 -10.98 -0.47 -5.30
C HIS A 111 -10.22 -1.42 -4.39
N ASN A 112 -10.91 -2.06 -3.44
CA ASN A 112 -10.29 -2.96 -2.49
C ASN A 112 -9.80 -4.24 -3.16
N VAL A 113 -10.57 -4.79 -4.09
CA VAL A 113 -10.13 -5.95 -4.90
C VAL A 113 -8.90 -5.58 -5.72
N ARG A 114 -8.90 -4.47 -6.46
CA ARG A 114 -7.73 -4.02 -7.23
C ARG A 114 -6.51 -3.79 -6.35
N PHE A 115 -6.70 -3.23 -5.15
CA PHE A 115 -5.63 -3.02 -4.20
C PHE A 115 -4.99 -4.35 -3.80
N LEU A 116 -5.78 -5.35 -3.37
CA LEU A 116 -5.26 -6.66 -2.97
C LEU A 116 -4.61 -7.40 -4.15
N LYS A 117 -5.19 -7.32 -5.35
CA LYS A 117 -4.60 -7.91 -6.57
C LYS A 117 -3.18 -7.41 -6.86
N ARG A 118 -2.91 -6.12 -6.62
CA ARG A 118 -1.56 -5.55 -6.81
C ARG A 118 -0.51 -6.14 -5.85
N HIS A 119 -0.94 -6.77 -4.76
CA HIS A 119 -0.08 -7.28 -3.67
C HIS A 119 -0.10 -8.81 -3.54
N GLU A 120 -0.62 -9.50 -4.56
CA GLU A 120 -0.71 -10.96 -4.62
C GLU A 120 0.65 -11.70 -4.52
N PRO A 121 0.61 -13.00 -4.19
CA PRO A 121 -0.48 -13.70 -3.51
C PRO A 121 -0.67 -13.30 -2.03
N ILE A 122 -1.90 -13.31 -1.53
CA ILE A 122 -2.23 -12.95 -0.14
C ILE A 122 -2.11 -14.17 0.78
N GLY A 123 -1.21 -14.10 1.77
CA GLY A 123 -1.11 -15.11 2.82
C GLY A 123 -2.25 -14.99 3.84
N CYS A 124 -3.01 -16.06 4.02
CA CYS A 124 -4.26 -16.08 4.78
C CYS A 124 -4.14 -16.90 6.06
N ARG A 125 -4.63 -16.35 7.16
CA ARG A 125 -4.60 -16.99 8.48
C ARG A 125 -5.60 -18.14 8.58
N ASP A 126 -6.75 -18.02 7.92
CA ASP A 126 -7.86 -18.95 8.01
C ASP A 126 -8.47 -19.27 6.64
N GLU A 127 -9.14 -20.41 6.54
CA GLU A 127 -9.72 -20.97 5.32
C GLU A 127 -10.81 -20.09 4.75
N TYR A 128 -11.62 -19.46 5.62
CA TYR A 128 -12.65 -18.52 5.21
C TYR A 128 -12.06 -17.32 4.48
N THR A 129 -10.99 -16.74 5.00
CA THR A 129 -10.26 -15.63 4.38
C THR A 129 -9.71 -16.04 3.03
N MET A 130 -9.01 -17.17 2.94
CA MET A 130 -8.44 -17.67 1.69
C MET A 130 -9.52 -17.92 0.63
N THR A 131 -10.58 -18.63 1.00
CA THR A 131 -11.67 -18.99 0.07
C THR A 131 -12.39 -17.75 -0.41
N THR A 132 -12.71 -16.83 0.49
CA THR A 132 -13.37 -15.56 0.14
C THR A 132 -12.51 -14.75 -0.82
N LEU A 133 -11.21 -14.58 -0.57
CA LEU A 133 -10.34 -13.84 -1.50
C LEU A 133 -10.29 -14.49 -2.89
N ARG A 134 -10.21 -15.82 -2.96
CA ARG A 134 -10.23 -16.56 -4.22
C ARG A 134 -11.55 -16.43 -4.98
N GLU A 135 -12.69 -16.34 -4.28
CA GLU A 135 -13.99 -16.05 -4.90
C GLU A 135 -14.00 -14.69 -5.63
N PHE A 136 -13.28 -13.70 -5.11
CA PHE A 136 -13.07 -12.39 -5.77
C PHE A 136 -11.91 -12.41 -6.79
N GLY A 137 -11.39 -13.59 -7.11
CA GLY A 137 -10.31 -13.79 -8.08
C GLY A 137 -8.98 -13.22 -7.62
N ILE A 138 -8.74 -13.14 -6.31
CA ILE A 138 -7.48 -12.72 -5.71
C ILE A 138 -6.64 -13.96 -5.41
N GLU A 139 -5.40 -14.01 -5.89
CA GLU A 139 -4.47 -15.10 -5.57
C GLU A 139 -4.18 -15.10 -4.06
N ALA A 140 -4.45 -16.23 -3.40
CA ALA A 140 -4.31 -16.36 -1.96
C ALA A 140 -3.94 -17.79 -1.57
N TYR A 141 -3.27 -17.95 -0.43
CA TYR A 141 -2.91 -19.25 0.14
C TYR A 141 -3.09 -19.27 1.65
N LEU A 142 -3.40 -20.45 2.21
CA LEU A 142 -3.50 -20.65 3.65
C LEU A 142 -2.10 -20.77 4.26
N SER A 143 -1.81 -19.95 5.27
CA SER A 143 -0.55 -19.93 6.02
C SER A 143 -0.72 -20.25 7.51
N GLY A 144 -1.94 -20.16 8.04
CA GLY A 144 -2.14 -20.12 9.49
C GLY A 144 -1.56 -18.85 10.11
N CYS A 145 -1.44 -18.82 11.44
CA CYS A 145 -0.77 -17.72 12.14
C CYS A 145 0.75 -17.95 12.19
N LEU A 146 1.56 -16.97 11.79
CA LEU A 146 3.02 -17.12 11.80
C LEU A 146 3.62 -17.30 13.20
N THR A 147 2.89 -16.99 14.27
CA THR A 147 3.37 -17.21 15.64
C THR A 147 3.58 -18.69 15.98
N VAL A 148 3.03 -19.61 15.19
CA VAL A 148 3.32 -21.06 15.28
C VAL A 148 4.79 -21.36 14.93
N THR A 149 5.50 -20.39 14.37
CA THR A 149 6.91 -20.48 13.98
C THR A 149 7.89 -19.87 14.97
N LEU A 150 7.43 -19.51 16.17
CA LEU A 150 8.34 -19.08 17.23
C LEU A 150 9.32 -20.21 17.62
N PRO A 151 10.53 -19.85 18.10
CA PRO A 151 11.51 -20.83 18.53
C PRO A 151 10.98 -21.75 19.64
N LYS A 152 11.47 -23.00 19.65
CA LYS A 152 11.24 -23.92 20.75
C LYS A 152 11.81 -23.34 22.04
N THR A 153 11.15 -23.60 23.16
CA THR A 153 11.67 -23.19 24.46
C THR A 153 12.98 -23.92 24.77
N GLN A 154 13.86 -23.27 25.55
CA GLN A 154 15.10 -23.88 26.02
C GLN A 154 14.88 -24.91 27.14
N TYR A 155 13.70 -24.89 27.79
CA TYR A 155 13.37 -25.77 28.90
C TYR A 155 12.95 -27.16 28.41
N THR A 156 13.54 -28.20 29.00
CA THR A 156 13.15 -29.59 28.79
C THR A 156 11.84 -29.93 29.52
N ASP A 157 11.21 -31.04 29.16
CA ASP A 157 9.96 -31.49 29.78
C ASP A 157 10.06 -31.64 31.31
N ASN A 158 11.23 -31.99 31.83
CA ASN A 158 11.48 -32.17 33.27
C ASN A 158 11.71 -30.84 34.03
N GLU A 159 12.08 -29.78 33.32
CA GLU A 159 12.32 -28.45 33.90
C GLU A 159 11.05 -27.57 33.89
N ARG A 160 9.99 -28.03 33.22
CA ARG A 160 8.72 -27.31 33.10
C ARG A 160 7.79 -27.64 34.24
N GLU A 161 7.17 -26.62 34.80
CA GLU A 161 6.33 -26.70 36.00
C GLU A 161 5.04 -25.89 35.82
N GLY A 162 4.00 -26.26 36.58
CA GLY A 162 2.75 -25.52 36.65
C GLY A 162 1.81 -25.71 35.45
N VAL A 163 0.52 -25.50 35.74
CA VAL A 163 -0.55 -25.44 34.73
C VAL A 163 -1.00 -23.99 34.63
N TYR A 164 -1.08 -23.46 33.41
CA TYR A 164 -1.46 -22.07 33.15
C TYR A 164 -2.83 -22.02 32.49
N PHE A 165 -3.80 -21.39 33.14
CA PHE A 165 -5.10 -21.04 32.54
C PHE A 165 -5.03 -19.60 32.04
N VAL A 166 -4.86 -19.42 30.74
CA VAL A 166 -4.74 -18.09 30.11
C VAL A 166 -6.04 -17.81 29.35
N ASP A 167 -6.90 -16.93 29.87
CA ASP A 167 -8.22 -16.68 29.30
C ASP A 167 -9.02 -17.97 29.01
N ALA A 168 -8.90 -19.00 29.86
CA ALA A 168 -9.72 -20.20 29.75
C ALA A 168 -11.18 -19.90 30.13
N PRO A 169 -12.19 -20.46 29.43
CA PRO A 169 -13.58 -20.14 29.69
C PRO A 169 -14.05 -20.73 31.02
N TYR A 170 -14.85 -19.99 31.79
CA TYR A 170 -15.31 -20.44 33.11
C TYR A 170 -16.09 -21.77 33.07
N SER A 171 -16.81 -21.99 31.97
CA SER A 171 -17.57 -23.21 31.66
C SER A 171 -16.75 -24.50 31.70
N ILE A 172 -15.42 -24.44 31.57
CA ILE A 172 -14.56 -25.62 31.68
C ILE A 172 -14.42 -26.14 33.11
N LYS A 173 -14.74 -25.31 34.12
CA LYS A 173 -14.48 -25.61 35.53
C LYS A 173 -15.10 -26.92 36.01
N LYS A 174 -16.27 -27.29 35.49
CA LYS A 174 -16.96 -28.55 35.82
C LYS A 174 -16.30 -29.81 35.25
N TYR A 175 -15.34 -29.65 34.35
CA TYR A 175 -14.63 -30.75 33.67
C TYR A 175 -13.18 -30.88 34.13
N LEU A 176 -12.73 -30.01 35.04
CA LEU A 176 -11.36 -30.01 35.54
C LEU A 176 -11.08 -31.25 36.40
N PRO A 177 -9.90 -31.87 36.27
CA PRO A 177 -9.41 -32.83 37.26
C PRO A 177 -9.33 -32.20 38.66
N GLU A 178 -9.58 -33.01 39.68
CA GLU A 178 -9.53 -32.57 41.08
C GLU A 178 -8.17 -31.98 41.45
N GLY A 179 -8.17 -30.87 42.19
CA GLY A 179 -6.95 -30.18 42.63
C GLY A 179 -6.14 -29.45 41.55
N MET A 180 -6.48 -29.60 40.26
CA MET A 180 -5.71 -28.97 39.17
C MET A 180 -5.67 -27.45 39.29
N LEU A 181 -6.78 -26.81 39.68
CA LEU A 181 -6.87 -25.35 39.77
C LEU A 181 -6.09 -24.78 40.98
N GLU A 182 -5.90 -25.56 42.05
CA GLU A 182 -5.26 -25.09 43.29
C GLU A 182 -3.78 -24.71 43.11
N LYS A 183 -3.11 -25.37 42.16
CA LYS A 183 -1.69 -25.16 41.85
C LYS A 183 -1.47 -24.44 40.52
N ALA A 184 -2.56 -23.95 39.90
CA ALA A 184 -2.50 -23.36 38.58
C ALA A 184 -2.31 -21.84 38.64
N VAL A 185 -1.67 -21.30 37.60
CA VAL A 185 -1.58 -19.87 37.37
C VAL A 185 -2.73 -19.45 36.47
N VAL A 186 -3.61 -18.57 36.97
CA VAL A 186 -4.72 -18.01 36.18
C VAL A 186 -4.34 -16.60 35.73
N THR A 187 -4.38 -16.34 34.43
CA THR A 187 -3.96 -15.06 33.85
C THR A 187 -4.69 -14.74 32.55
N THR A 188 -4.35 -13.63 31.90
CA THR A 188 -5.06 -13.07 30.74
C THR A 188 -4.10 -12.56 29.67
N GLN A 189 -4.59 -12.36 28.45
CA GLN A 189 -3.91 -11.58 27.41
C GLN A 189 -4.40 -10.14 27.32
N GLN A 190 -5.45 -9.76 28.05
CA GLN A 190 -6.05 -8.44 28.02
C GLN A 190 -5.60 -7.62 29.23
N TYR A 191 -4.74 -6.62 28.99
CA TYR A 191 -4.16 -5.78 30.04
C TYR A 191 -4.58 -4.32 29.87
N TYR A 192 -4.60 -3.58 30.97
CA TYR A 192 -4.85 -2.13 30.98
C TYR A 192 -3.54 -1.39 31.22
N PHE A 193 -3.05 -0.68 30.21
CA PHE A 193 -1.85 0.13 30.31
C PHE A 193 -2.18 1.62 30.40
N SER A 194 -1.40 2.39 31.18
CA SER A 194 -1.52 3.85 31.22
C SER A 194 -0.95 4.49 29.95
N ASN A 195 -1.30 5.75 29.70
CA ASN A 195 -0.82 6.50 28.52
C ASN A 195 0.72 6.54 28.40
N GLU A 196 1.43 6.64 29.53
CA GLU A 196 2.91 6.65 29.56
C GLU A 196 3.54 5.38 28.96
N TRP A 197 2.84 4.23 29.01
CA TRP A 197 3.33 3.00 28.39
C TRP A 197 3.26 3.05 26.87
N TYR A 198 2.36 3.85 26.31
CA TYR A 198 2.23 4.04 24.86
C TYR A 198 3.19 5.11 24.32
N GLU A 199 3.73 5.97 25.18
CA GLU A 199 4.81 6.92 24.82
C GLU A 199 6.11 6.17 24.52
N ASN A 200 6.41 5.11 25.28
CA ASN A 200 7.51 4.22 24.98
C ASN A 200 7.00 2.86 24.48
N PRO A 201 6.91 2.67 23.16
CA PRO A 201 6.30 1.50 22.56
C PRO A 201 7.01 0.18 22.89
N ASN A 202 8.30 0.23 23.22
CA ASN A 202 9.07 -0.94 23.57
C ASN A 202 8.57 -1.58 24.88
N ARG A 203 7.94 -0.81 25.78
CA ARG A 203 7.45 -1.34 27.07
C ARG A 203 6.44 -2.46 26.90
N ILE A 204 5.51 -2.32 25.96
CA ILE A 204 4.49 -3.35 25.73
C ILE A 204 5.09 -4.56 24.99
N PHE A 205 6.04 -4.34 24.07
CA PHE A 205 6.79 -5.43 23.44
C PHE A 205 7.57 -6.25 24.48
N ASP A 206 8.28 -5.59 25.39
CA ASP A 206 9.08 -6.25 26.40
C ASP A 206 8.19 -6.96 27.43
N PHE A 207 7.10 -6.33 27.86
CA PHE A 207 6.07 -6.99 28.69
C PHE A 207 5.50 -8.24 28.00
N THR A 208 5.23 -8.17 26.69
CA THR A 208 4.75 -9.30 25.91
C THR A 208 5.79 -10.42 25.90
N LYS A 209 7.07 -10.11 25.60
CA LYS A 209 8.15 -11.10 25.62
C LYS A 209 8.31 -11.75 26.99
N ASP A 210 8.24 -10.98 28.06
CA ASP A 210 8.33 -11.48 29.44
C ASP A 210 7.17 -12.43 29.77
N LYS A 211 5.95 -12.11 29.32
CA LYS A 211 4.79 -12.99 29.46
C LYS A 211 4.96 -14.32 28.72
N TYR A 212 5.45 -14.30 27.48
CA TYR A 212 5.71 -15.54 26.75
C TYR A 212 6.92 -16.30 27.28
N LYS A 213 7.92 -15.62 27.88
CA LYS A 213 9.00 -16.25 28.64
C LYS A 213 8.49 -16.92 29.92
N GLU A 214 7.49 -16.35 30.58
CA GLU A 214 6.79 -17.00 31.69
C GLU A 214 6.09 -18.28 31.21
N TYR A 215 5.31 -18.21 30.12
CA TYR A 215 4.63 -19.38 29.55
C TYR A 215 5.62 -20.45 29.05
N SER A 216 6.82 -20.06 28.59
CA SER A 216 7.87 -20.98 28.11
C SER A 216 8.28 -22.07 29.12
N LYS A 217 7.96 -21.86 30.41
CA LYS A 217 8.24 -22.74 31.54
C LYS A 217 7.06 -23.65 31.93
N ALA A 218 5.89 -23.43 31.35
CA ALA A 218 4.66 -24.12 31.72
C ALA A 218 4.70 -25.61 31.35
N LYS A 219 4.21 -26.48 32.23
CA LYS A 219 4.00 -27.90 31.92
C LYS A 219 2.76 -28.13 31.06
N LEU A 220 1.77 -27.26 31.18
CA LEU A 220 0.53 -27.27 30.39
C LEU A 220 -0.04 -25.86 30.31
N VAL A 221 -0.53 -25.47 29.12
CA VAL A 221 -1.29 -24.22 28.93
C VAL A 221 -2.71 -24.57 28.46
N VAL A 222 -3.71 -24.05 29.17
CA VAL A 222 -5.13 -24.16 28.84
C VAL A 222 -5.65 -22.77 28.48
N THR A 223 -6.21 -22.60 27.29
CA THR A 223 -6.58 -21.26 26.79
C THR A 223 -7.73 -21.31 25.78
N SER A 224 -8.46 -20.20 25.66
CA SER A 224 -9.40 -19.95 24.54
C SER A 224 -8.81 -19.09 23.42
N ARG A 225 -7.56 -18.63 23.58
CA ARG A 225 -6.96 -17.62 22.70
C ARG A 225 -6.04 -18.26 21.68
N MET A 226 -6.36 -18.06 20.40
CA MET A 226 -5.50 -18.47 19.28
C MET A 226 -4.07 -17.93 19.43
N HIS A 227 -3.93 -16.66 19.81
CA HIS A 227 -2.63 -16.01 20.00
C HIS A 227 -1.89 -16.47 21.26
N VAL A 228 -2.45 -17.36 22.09
CA VAL A 228 -1.72 -18.07 23.16
C VAL A 228 -1.43 -19.49 22.74
N ALA A 229 -2.41 -20.19 22.15
CA ALA A 229 -2.24 -21.58 21.73
C ALA A 229 -1.13 -21.73 20.68
N SER A 230 -1.21 -20.97 19.59
CA SER A 230 -0.24 -20.98 18.48
C SER A 230 1.22 -20.82 18.94
N PRO A 231 1.60 -19.77 19.68
CA PRO A 231 2.99 -19.62 20.16
C PRO A 231 3.39 -20.66 21.21
N CYS A 232 2.48 -21.13 22.07
CA CYS A 232 2.81 -22.19 23.04
C CYS A 232 3.06 -23.55 22.37
N ILE A 233 2.28 -23.88 21.33
CA ILE A 233 2.55 -25.02 20.44
C ILE A 233 3.95 -24.88 19.84
N ALA A 234 4.27 -23.70 19.31
CA ALA A 234 5.60 -23.42 18.76
C ALA A 234 6.70 -23.61 19.81
N MET A 235 6.51 -23.14 21.02
CA MET A 235 7.49 -23.31 22.10
C MET A 235 7.64 -24.78 22.55
N GLY A 236 6.83 -25.71 22.03
CA GLY A 236 6.87 -27.13 22.40
C GLY A 236 6.18 -27.41 23.73
N ILE A 237 5.23 -26.58 24.13
CA ILE A 237 4.45 -26.75 25.37
C ILE A 237 3.17 -27.52 25.04
N PRO A 238 2.75 -28.48 25.89
CA PRO A 238 1.41 -29.06 25.80
C PRO A 238 0.32 -27.98 25.91
N VAL A 239 -0.63 -27.97 24.97
CA VAL A 239 -1.71 -26.99 24.92
C VAL A 239 -3.07 -27.68 24.87
N ILE A 240 -4.02 -27.19 25.66
CA ILE A 240 -5.45 -27.49 25.54
C ILE A 240 -6.16 -26.21 25.08
N LEU A 241 -6.73 -26.25 23.88
CA LEU A 241 -7.45 -25.14 23.30
C LEU A 241 -8.96 -25.37 23.46
N VAL A 242 -9.59 -24.51 24.25
CA VAL A 242 -10.96 -24.67 24.74
C VAL A 242 -11.74 -23.39 24.54
N LYS A 243 -12.90 -23.49 23.91
CA LYS A 243 -13.76 -22.34 23.64
C LYS A 243 -15.22 -22.78 23.73
N ASP A 244 -16.09 -21.92 24.27
CA ASP A 244 -17.51 -22.27 24.32
C ASP A 244 -18.07 -22.47 22.91
N ASP A 245 -17.89 -21.46 22.06
CA ASP A 245 -18.23 -21.50 20.65
C ASP A 245 -16.97 -21.35 19.78
N VAL A 246 -16.71 -22.35 18.94
CA VAL A 246 -15.59 -22.37 18.00
C VAL A 246 -16.04 -21.80 16.66
N ASP A 247 -15.31 -20.81 16.15
CA ASP A 247 -15.55 -20.23 14.83
C ASP A 247 -14.44 -20.62 13.84
N TYR A 248 -14.69 -20.36 12.55
CA TYR A 248 -13.82 -20.77 11.44
C TYR A 248 -12.37 -20.29 11.55
N ARG A 249 -12.08 -19.23 12.33
CA ARG A 249 -10.70 -18.71 12.48
C ARG A 249 -9.78 -19.69 13.19
N PHE A 250 -10.37 -20.70 13.84
CA PHE A 250 -9.66 -21.75 14.52
C PHE A 250 -9.32 -22.96 13.65
N GLY A 251 -9.95 -23.13 12.48
CA GLY A 251 -9.82 -24.36 11.68
C GLY A 251 -8.37 -24.74 11.33
N TRP A 252 -7.53 -23.76 11.01
CA TRP A 252 -6.13 -24.02 10.66
C TRP A 252 -5.31 -24.69 11.79
N ILE A 253 -5.69 -24.50 13.06
CA ILE A 253 -4.93 -25.04 14.20
C ILE A 253 -5.23 -26.51 14.47
N ASP A 254 -6.32 -27.05 13.91
CA ASP A 254 -6.68 -28.48 14.01
C ASP A 254 -5.60 -29.39 13.41
N LYS A 255 -4.75 -28.84 12.54
CA LYS A 255 -3.53 -29.50 12.05
C LYS A 255 -2.58 -29.90 13.20
N TYR A 256 -2.59 -29.18 14.32
CA TYR A 256 -1.63 -29.33 15.41
C TYR A 256 -2.27 -29.92 16.68
N ILE A 257 -3.43 -29.39 17.09
CA ILE A 257 -4.15 -29.83 18.30
C ILE A 257 -5.65 -29.77 18.09
N PRO A 258 -6.46 -30.60 18.78
CA PRO A 258 -7.91 -30.46 18.76
C PRO A 258 -8.35 -29.14 19.38
N VAL A 259 -9.36 -28.52 18.78
CA VAL A 259 -10.10 -27.39 19.35
C VAL A 259 -11.38 -27.91 19.99
N TYR A 260 -11.47 -27.86 21.32
CA TYR A 260 -12.66 -28.36 22.02
C TYR A 260 -13.74 -27.26 22.13
N SER A 261 -14.95 -27.57 21.65
CA SER A 261 -16.16 -26.78 21.96
C SER A 261 -16.76 -27.18 23.32
N TYR A 262 -17.73 -26.40 23.81
CA TYR A 262 -18.42 -26.69 25.09
C TYR A 262 -18.98 -28.12 25.17
N GLU A 263 -19.56 -28.63 24.08
CA GLU A 263 -20.12 -29.99 23.97
C GLU A 263 -19.04 -31.07 24.10
N GLU A 264 -17.79 -30.72 23.83
CA GLU A 264 -16.65 -31.63 23.79
C GLU A 264 -15.77 -31.53 25.03
N PHE A 265 -16.06 -30.62 25.97
CA PHE A 265 -15.24 -30.46 27.18
C PHE A 265 -15.15 -31.74 28.03
N SER A 266 -16.17 -32.60 27.98
CA SER A 266 -16.15 -33.91 28.65
C SER A 266 -15.13 -34.89 28.04
N LYS A 267 -14.64 -34.61 26.84
CA LYS A 267 -13.69 -35.44 26.07
C LYS A 267 -12.27 -34.89 26.10
N ILE A 268 -12.01 -33.83 26.87
CA ILE A 268 -10.68 -33.20 26.94
C ILE A 268 -9.66 -34.21 27.43
N ASN A 269 -8.59 -34.40 26.64
CA ASN A 269 -7.38 -35.03 27.13
C ASN A 269 -6.59 -34.02 27.98
N TRP A 270 -6.59 -34.22 29.31
CA TRP A 270 -5.88 -33.37 30.28
C TRP A 270 -4.36 -33.62 30.35
N GLU A 271 -3.86 -34.63 29.65
CA GLU A 271 -2.43 -34.94 29.52
C GLU A 271 -2.01 -34.96 28.03
N PRO A 272 -2.16 -33.84 27.29
CA PRO A 272 -1.72 -33.79 25.91
C PRO A 272 -0.19 -33.84 25.83
N LYS A 273 0.32 -34.36 24.72
CA LYS A 273 1.75 -34.33 24.41
C LYS A 273 2.11 -33.04 23.66
N PRO A 274 3.35 -32.53 23.78
CA PRO A 274 3.84 -31.48 22.90
C PRO A 274 3.71 -31.87 21.43
N VAL A 275 3.39 -30.90 20.58
CA VAL A 275 3.35 -31.09 19.12
C VAL A 275 4.74 -30.89 18.55
N GLU A 276 5.23 -31.84 17.76
CA GLU A 276 6.47 -31.69 17.01
C GLU A 276 6.17 -31.03 15.66
N CYS A 277 6.62 -29.79 15.48
CA CYS A 277 6.28 -28.97 14.31
C CYS A 277 7.47 -28.25 13.67
N GLU A 278 8.72 -28.56 14.02
CA GLU A 278 9.90 -27.83 13.52
C GLU A 278 10.03 -27.85 11.98
N LYS A 279 9.60 -28.94 11.33
CA LYS A 279 9.58 -29.03 9.86
C LYS A 279 8.59 -28.04 9.24
N GLU A 280 7.37 -27.99 9.76
CA GLU A 280 6.33 -27.06 9.35
C GLU A 280 6.78 -25.61 9.57
N LYS A 281 7.39 -25.31 10.72
CA LYS A 281 7.94 -23.99 11.01
C LYS A 281 8.95 -23.54 9.95
N ALA A 282 9.91 -24.40 9.63
CA ALA A 282 10.93 -24.08 8.63
C ALA A 282 10.32 -23.77 7.26
N ILE A 283 9.30 -24.52 6.85
CA ILE A 283 8.58 -24.28 5.58
C ILE A 283 7.83 -22.93 5.62
N LEU A 284 7.09 -22.66 6.69
CA LEU A 284 6.33 -21.42 6.84
C LEU A 284 7.25 -20.18 6.87
N ARG A 285 8.36 -20.26 7.61
CA ARG A 285 9.36 -19.18 7.67
C ARG A 285 10.04 -18.97 6.32
N LYS A 286 10.44 -20.05 5.64
CA LYS A 286 10.98 -19.97 4.28
C LYS A 286 10.01 -19.30 3.32
N ALA A 287 8.71 -19.64 3.38
CA ALA A 287 7.70 -19.01 2.55
C ALA A 287 7.55 -17.51 2.87
N ALA A 288 7.45 -17.15 4.16
CA ALA A 288 7.34 -15.75 4.58
C ALA A 288 8.56 -14.91 4.19
N ILE A 289 9.78 -15.41 4.44
CA ILE A 289 11.03 -14.75 4.03
C ILE A 289 11.11 -14.63 2.50
N GLY A 290 10.72 -15.67 1.77
CA GLY A 290 10.65 -15.65 0.31
C GLY A 290 9.75 -14.53 -0.21
N ARG A 291 8.56 -14.37 0.39
CA ARG A 291 7.62 -13.26 0.05
C ARG A 291 8.25 -11.89 0.28
N ILE A 292 8.96 -11.70 1.39
CA ILE A 292 9.66 -10.44 1.70
C ILE A 292 10.76 -10.17 0.67
N LYS A 293 11.63 -11.14 0.42
CA LYS A 293 12.74 -11.02 -0.54
C LYS A 293 12.25 -10.72 -1.94
N MET A 294 11.23 -11.43 -2.43
CA MET A 294 10.64 -11.17 -3.75
C MET A 294 10.11 -9.74 -3.89
N CYS A 295 9.53 -9.16 -2.84
CA CYS A 295 9.09 -7.77 -2.84
C CYS A 295 10.29 -6.82 -2.96
N ILE A 296 11.34 -7.07 -2.18
CA ILE A 296 12.58 -6.28 -2.20
C ILE A 296 13.22 -6.34 -3.59
N ASP A 297 13.45 -7.54 -4.11
CA ASP A 297 14.07 -7.77 -5.42
C ASP A 297 13.28 -7.11 -6.56
N LYS A 298 11.94 -7.09 -6.46
CA LYS A 298 11.07 -6.49 -7.48
C LYS A 298 11.14 -4.96 -7.52
N TYR A 299 11.27 -4.30 -6.37
CA TYR A 299 11.02 -2.86 -6.26
C TYR A 299 12.21 -2.03 -5.80
N GLN A 300 13.23 -2.63 -5.16
CA GLN A 300 14.31 -1.89 -4.51
C GLN A 300 15.01 -0.91 -5.45
N ASP A 301 15.43 -1.37 -6.62
CA ASP A 301 16.22 -0.58 -7.57
C ASP A 301 15.37 0.48 -8.26
N ILE A 302 14.15 0.14 -8.67
CA ILE A 302 13.23 1.07 -9.33
C ILE A 302 12.86 2.21 -8.38
N TYR A 303 12.58 1.91 -7.12
CA TYR A 303 12.27 2.93 -6.12
C TYR A 303 13.49 3.70 -5.66
N PHE A 304 14.68 3.10 -5.66
CA PHE A 304 15.91 3.85 -5.46
C PHE A 304 16.10 4.91 -6.56
N VAL A 305 15.94 4.51 -7.83
CA VAL A 305 15.97 5.44 -8.97
C VAL A 305 14.90 6.53 -8.83
N SER A 306 13.65 6.16 -8.51
CA SER A 306 12.56 7.15 -8.32
C SER A 306 12.91 8.15 -7.22
N GLN A 307 13.39 7.67 -6.07
CA GLN A 307 13.74 8.48 -4.92
C GLN A 307 14.88 9.47 -5.22
N MET A 308 15.85 9.11 -6.07
CA MET A 308 16.90 10.04 -6.51
C MET A 308 16.32 11.29 -7.20
N TYR A 309 15.31 11.13 -8.05
CA TYR A 309 14.71 12.24 -8.80
C TYR A 309 13.61 12.97 -8.01
N GLU A 310 12.89 12.27 -7.15
CA GLU A 310 11.83 12.84 -6.32
C GLU A 310 12.36 13.73 -5.19
N ASN A 311 13.55 13.41 -4.66
CA ASN A 311 14.19 14.21 -3.60
C ASN A 311 14.90 15.46 -4.13
N THR A 312 14.81 15.73 -5.44
CA THR A 312 15.38 16.95 -6.03
C THR A 312 14.45 18.13 -5.82
N GLU A 313 14.97 19.26 -5.33
CA GLU A 313 14.21 20.52 -5.32
C GLU A 313 13.95 20.98 -6.76
N HIS A 314 12.72 20.82 -7.22
CA HIS A 314 12.31 21.29 -8.53
C HIS A 314 12.00 22.79 -8.47
N LYS A 315 12.52 23.56 -9.44
CA LYS A 315 11.99 24.91 -9.72
C LYS A 315 10.48 24.78 -9.98
N LYS A 316 9.67 25.78 -9.61
CA LYS A 316 8.25 25.81 -10.01
C LYS A 316 8.16 25.76 -11.53
N LEU A 317 7.92 24.57 -12.08
CA LEU A 317 7.69 24.36 -13.50
C LEU A 317 6.28 24.85 -13.82
N LYS A 318 6.12 25.51 -14.97
CA LYS A 318 4.79 25.76 -15.51
C LYS A 318 4.24 24.41 -15.98
N ASP A 319 2.99 24.13 -15.64
CA ASP A 319 2.30 23.00 -16.25
C ASP A 319 2.14 23.23 -17.75
N PHE A 320 1.80 22.16 -18.47
CA PHE A 320 1.65 22.21 -19.93
C PHE A 320 0.66 23.31 -20.35
N PHE A 321 -0.45 23.45 -19.62
CA PHE A 321 -1.45 24.49 -19.87
C PHE A 321 -0.92 25.91 -19.63
N GLY A 322 -0.11 26.13 -18.60
CA GLY A 322 0.56 27.41 -18.35
C GLY A 322 1.57 27.78 -19.44
N VAL A 323 2.14 26.80 -20.14
CA VAL A 323 2.95 27.02 -21.36
C VAL A 323 2.04 27.36 -22.55
N THR A 324 0.96 26.62 -22.77
CA THR A 324 0.01 26.90 -23.87
C THR A 324 -0.65 28.27 -23.73
N HIS A 325 -1.01 28.68 -22.50
CA HIS A 325 -1.57 30.01 -22.22
C HIS A 325 -0.59 31.15 -22.54
N LYS A 326 0.73 30.90 -22.51
CA LYS A 326 1.73 31.87 -23.01
C LYS A 326 1.54 32.14 -24.50
N ASN A 327 1.27 31.10 -25.30
CA ASN A 327 1.07 31.25 -26.74
C ASN A 327 -0.19 32.07 -27.04
N PHE A 328 -1.27 31.86 -26.30
CA PHE A 328 -2.48 32.69 -26.42
C PHE A 328 -2.25 34.15 -26.03
N LYS A 329 -1.43 34.43 -25.00
CA LYS A 329 -1.03 35.81 -24.67
C LYS A 329 -0.19 36.47 -25.78
N ILE A 330 0.64 35.70 -26.48
CA ILE A 330 1.40 36.19 -27.65
C ILE A 330 0.44 36.50 -28.79
N LEU A 331 -0.51 35.59 -29.07
CA LEU A 331 -1.56 35.80 -30.08
C LEU A 331 -2.40 37.03 -29.77
N ASP A 332 -2.86 37.21 -28.52
CA ASP A 332 -3.66 38.36 -28.13
C ASP A 332 -2.96 39.68 -28.39
N ARG A 333 -1.69 39.78 -27.97
CA ARG A 333 -0.90 40.98 -28.21
C ARG A 333 -0.74 41.23 -29.71
N TYR A 334 -0.40 40.20 -30.46
CA TYR A 334 -0.21 40.29 -31.90
C TYR A 334 -1.49 40.71 -32.63
N PHE A 335 -2.64 40.12 -32.27
CA PHE A 335 -3.92 40.48 -32.86
C PHE A 335 -4.36 41.90 -32.50
N GLN A 336 -4.15 42.36 -31.27
CA GLN A 336 -4.46 43.74 -30.89
C GLN A 336 -3.65 44.78 -31.70
N GLU A 337 -2.42 44.43 -32.09
CA GLU A 337 -1.55 45.31 -32.87
C GLU A 337 -1.86 45.26 -34.38
N CYS A 338 -2.25 44.10 -34.90
CA CYS A 338 -2.28 43.84 -36.34
C CYS A 338 -3.67 43.59 -36.93
N TRP A 339 -4.66 43.21 -36.12
CA TRP A 339 -5.98 42.74 -36.56
C TRP A 339 -7.10 43.63 -36.02
N ASP A 340 -8.10 43.90 -36.87
CA ASP A 340 -9.35 44.58 -36.48
C ASP A 340 -10.48 43.56 -36.48
N GLU A 341 -11.20 43.43 -35.36
CA GLU A 341 -12.30 42.47 -35.15
C GLU A 341 -13.43 42.61 -36.17
N ASN A 342 -13.60 43.79 -36.77
CA ASN A 342 -14.64 44.05 -37.75
C ASN A 342 -14.20 43.80 -39.20
N SER A 343 -12.91 43.62 -39.44
CA SER A 343 -12.32 43.47 -40.76
C SER A 343 -12.31 42.02 -41.24
N TYR A 344 -12.33 41.81 -42.57
CA TYR A 344 -12.11 40.49 -43.15
C TYR A 344 -10.60 40.22 -43.19
N ILE A 345 -10.19 39.08 -42.60
CA ILE A 345 -8.77 38.76 -42.38
C ILE A 345 -8.48 37.40 -43.00
N GLU A 346 -7.44 37.31 -43.81
CA GLU A 346 -6.95 36.03 -44.32
C GLU A 346 -5.68 35.63 -43.58
N TYR A 347 -5.62 34.39 -43.12
CA TYR A 347 -4.46 33.88 -42.41
C TYR A 347 -4.10 32.46 -42.83
N ALA A 348 -2.82 32.14 -42.65
CA ALA A 348 -2.24 30.82 -42.80
C ALA A 348 -1.75 30.31 -41.44
N ILE A 349 -1.82 29.00 -41.24
CA ILE A 349 -1.17 28.35 -40.10
C ILE A 349 0.02 27.54 -40.61
N TRP A 350 1.19 27.75 -40.02
CA TRP A 350 2.39 26.95 -40.29
C TRP A 350 2.81 26.12 -39.07
N GLY A 351 2.85 24.80 -39.24
CA GLY A 351 3.37 23.84 -38.29
C GLY A 351 2.25 23.21 -37.48
N LEU A 352 1.66 22.14 -38.04
CA LEU A 352 0.51 21.47 -37.41
C LEU A 352 0.95 20.74 -36.14
N THR A 353 0.45 21.18 -35.00
CA THR A 353 0.63 20.54 -33.68
C THR A 353 -0.72 20.24 -33.05
N ASN A 354 -0.73 19.54 -31.92
CA ASN A 354 -1.96 19.29 -31.16
C ASN A 354 -2.62 20.59 -30.66
N ALA A 355 -1.89 21.71 -30.60
CA ALA A 355 -2.41 23.00 -30.17
C ALA A 355 -3.11 23.79 -31.30
N VAL A 356 -3.03 23.33 -32.56
CA VAL A 356 -3.57 24.08 -33.71
C VAL A 356 -5.10 24.13 -33.72
N ASP A 357 -5.77 23.08 -33.24
CA ASP A 357 -7.24 23.11 -33.10
C ASP A 357 -7.66 24.21 -32.10
N GLU A 358 -7.01 24.29 -30.94
CA GLU A 358 -7.29 25.32 -29.94
C GLU A 358 -6.98 26.73 -30.48
N ILE A 359 -5.88 26.91 -31.23
CA ILE A 359 -5.56 28.20 -31.88
C ILE A 359 -6.62 28.57 -32.92
N TYR A 360 -7.08 27.60 -33.72
CA TYR A 360 -8.11 27.85 -34.72
C TYR A 360 -9.43 28.27 -34.06
N GLU A 361 -9.91 27.51 -33.07
CA GLU A 361 -11.13 27.83 -32.33
C GLU A 361 -11.04 29.20 -31.66
N TYR A 362 -9.89 29.50 -31.05
CA TYR A 362 -9.60 30.80 -30.46
C TYR A 362 -9.73 31.97 -31.45
N ILE A 363 -9.19 31.81 -32.66
CA ILE A 363 -9.29 32.81 -33.71
C ILE A 363 -10.74 32.96 -34.17
N GLN A 364 -11.47 31.85 -34.34
CA GLN A 364 -12.85 31.89 -34.81
C GLN A 364 -13.79 32.56 -33.79
N ASP A 365 -13.54 32.36 -32.49
CA ASP A 365 -14.33 32.99 -31.42
C ASP A 365 -14.11 34.51 -31.37
N LYS A 366 -12.85 34.97 -31.42
CA LYS A 366 -12.52 36.41 -31.33
C LYS A 366 -12.64 37.18 -32.63
N TYR A 367 -12.32 36.53 -33.76
CA TYR A 367 -12.27 37.12 -35.10
C TYR A 367 -13.12 36.27 -36.05
N PRO A 368 -14.46 36.27 -35.92
CA PRO A 368 -15.34 35.39 -36.70
C PRO A 368 -15.33 35.64 -38.21
N LYS A 369 -14.80 36.80 -38.66
CA LYS A 369 -14.58 37.11 -40.08
C LYS A 369 -13.21 36.68 -40.60
N ALA A 370 -12.33 36.14 -39.75
CA ALA A 370 -11.03 35.65 -40.14
C ALA A 370 -11.15 34.29 -40.82
N LYS A 371 -10.51 34.14 -41.98
CA LYS A 371 -10.55 32.95 -42.81
C LYS A 371 -9.18 32.30 -42.90
N LEU A 372 -9.10 31.03 -42.51
CA LEU A 372 -7.94 30.19 -42.80
C LEU A 372 -7.89 29.93 -44.31
N VAL A 373 -6.83 30.39 -44.98
CA VAL A 373 -6.68 30.24 -46.44
C VAL A 373 -5.59 29.25 -46.83
N LYS A 374 -4.62 29.00 -45.93
CA LYS A 374 -3.49 28.09 -46.16
C LYS A 374 -3.07 27.36 -44.91
N VAL A 375 -2.60 26.13 -45.09
CA VAL A 375 -1.97 25.34 -44.05
C VAL A 375 -0.61 24.90 -44.56
N ILE A 376 0.44 25.14 -43.77
CA ILE A 376 1.82 24.96 -44.18
C ILE A 376 2.47 23.98 -43.21
N ASP A 377 3.16 22.98 -43.73
CA ASP A 377 3.92 22.04 -42.89
C ASP A 377 5.14 21.49 -43.61
N SER A 378 6.31 21.63 -42.98
CA SER A 378 7.59 21.18 -43.53
C SER A 378 7.62 19.65 -43.72
N PHE A 379 6.89 18.88 -42.90
CA PHE A 379 6.95 17.42 -42.87
C PHE A 379 5.62 16.77 -43.27
N LYS A 380 4.50 17.21 -42.70
CA LYS A 380 3.19 16.59 -42.92
C LYS A 380 2.67 16.85 -44.33
N ASN A 381 1.91 15.88 -44.84
CA ASN A 381 1.15 15.98 -46.08
C ASN A 381 -0.27 15.47 -45.81
N THR A 382 -1.09 16.31 -45.19
CA THR A 382 -2.45 15.98 -44.72
C THR A 382 -3.45 17.04 -45.13
N ASP A 383 -4.74 16.74 -44.98
CA ASP A 383 -5.78 17.76 -44.95
C ASP A 383 -5.95 18.27 -43.51
N TYR A 384 -6.21 19.57 -43.36
CA TYR A 384 -6.67 20.17 -42.12
C TYR A 384 -7.83 21.11 -42.43
N ARG A 385 -9.02 20.78 -41.90
CA ARG A 385 -10.27 21.54 -42.06
C ARG A 385 -10.61 21.83 -43.55
N GLY A 386 -10.31 20.90 -44.46
CA GLY A 386 -10.56 21.04 -45.89
C GLY A 386 -9.48 21.79 -46.68
N ILE A 387 -8.35 22.11 -46.04
CA ILE A 387 -7.18 22.72 -46.69
C ILE A 387 -6.02 21.73 -46.63
N ARG A 388 -5.51 21.37 -47.81
CA ARG A 388 -4.33 20.51 -47.93
C ARG A 388 -3.07 21.26 -47.49
N THR A 389 -2.24 20.61 -46.68
CA THR A 389 -0.94 21.16 -46.28
C THR A 389 -0.02 21.36 -47.47
N GLU A 390 0.61 22.52 -47.56
CA GLU A 390 1.62 22.84 -48.54
C GLU A 390 3.02 22.97 -47.90
N LYS A 391 4.07 22.93 -48.72
CA LYS A 391 5.46 23.12 -48.26
C LYS A 391 5.80 24.60 -48.10
N PRO A 392 6.70 24.98 -47.17
CA PRO A 392 6.97 26.39 -46.86
C PRO A 392 7.51 27.23 -48.02
N ASN A 393 8.11 26.62 -49.03
CA ASN A 393 8.68 27.30 -50.20
C ASN A 393 7.65 28.07 -51.05
N ILE A 394 6.35 27.88 -50.81
CA ILE A 394 5.28 28.67 -51.45
C ILE A 394 5.17 30.10 -50.89
N LEU A 395 5.71 30.34 -49.69
CA LEU A 395 5.56 31.61 -48.98
C LEU A 395 6.36 32.71 -49.68
N THR A 396 5.77 33.89 -49.79
CA THR A 396 6.40 35.05 -50.43
C THR A 396 6.34 36.29 -49.53
N GLY A 397 7.29 37.21 -49.70
CA GLY A 397 7.28 38.50 -48.99
C GLY A 397 6.09 39.41 -49.35
N LYS A 398 5.34 39.08 -50.41
CA LYS A 398 4.18 39.86 -50.91
C LYS A 398 2.84 39.22 -50.57
N ASP A 399 2.82 38.11 -49.83
CA ASP A 399 1.58 37.45 -49.43
C ASP A 399 0.67 38.43 -48.67
N SER A 400 -0.60 38.50 -49.06
CA SER A 400 -1.61 39.37 -48.45
C SER A 400 -2.23 38.81 -47.17
N TYR A 401 -1.86 37.59 -46.77
CA TYR A 401 -2.38 36.90 -45.58
C TYR A 401 -1.34 36.83 -44.46
N TYR A 402 -1.83 36.88 -43.22
CA TYR A 402 -1.02 36.74 -42.00
C TYR A 402 -0.57 35.28 -41.83
N THR A 403 0.60 35.03 -41.24
CA THR A 403 1.08 33.66 -41.00
C THR A 403 1.31 33.40 -39.52
N ILE A 404 0.50 32.51 -38.94
CA ILE A 404 0.62 32.07 -37.55
C ILE A 404 1.48 30.80 -37.52
N VAL A 405 2.64 30.87 -36.91
CA VAL A 405 3.61 29.77 -36.87
C VAL A 405 3.52 29.07 -35.52
N ALA A 406 2.90 27.90 -35.51
CA ALA A 406 2.34 27.25 -34.32
C ALA A 406 3.22 26.14 -33.73
N SER A 407 4.44 25.95 -34.22
CA SER A 407 5.39 24.96 -33.67
C SER A 407 6.80 25.53 -33.54
N VAL A 408 7.57 25.05 -32.57
CA VAL A 408 8.99 25.45 -32.39
C VAL A 408 9.82 25.17 -33.65
N GLY A 409 9.67 23.99 -34.25
CA GLY A 409 10.38 23.64 -35.48
C GLY A 409 10.05 24.62 -36.62
N ALA A 410 8.76 24.85 -36.86
CA ALA A 410 8.32 25.81 -37.87
C ALA A 410 8.75 27.25 -37.55
N SER A 411 8.79 27.67 -36.29
CA SER A 411 9.23 29.03 -35.92
C SER A 411 10.71 29.27 -36.22
N ASN A 412 11.56 28.24 -36.12
CA ASN A 412 12.96 28.33 -36.53
C ASN A 412 13.09 28.45 -38.06
N ASP A 413 12.42 27.58 -38.80
CA ASP A 413 12.40 27.62 -40.28
C ASP A 413 11.82 28.94 -40.80
N ALA A 414 10.73 29.40 -40.17
CA ALA A 414 10.00 30.60 -40.54
C ALA A 414 10.83 31.85 -40.36
N LYS A 415 11.59 31.96 -39.26
CA LYS A 415 12.46 33.12 -39.03
C LYS A 415 13.47 33.28 -40.16
N MET A 416 14.20 32.21 -40.50
CA MET A 416 15.17 32.24 -41.61
C MET A 416 14.50 32.51 -42.96
N LEU A 417 13.34 31.90 -43.21
CA LEU A 417 12.62 32.05 -44.47
C LEU A 417 12.06 33.48 -44.63
N PHE A 418 11.44 34.04 -43.60
CA PHE A 418 10.83 35.37 -43.61
C PHE A 418 11.86 36.47 -43.79
N GLU A 419 13.02 36.37 -43.14
CA GLU A 419 14.17 37.25 -43.37
C GLU A 419 14.61 37.19 -44.85
N LYS A 420 14.77 35.98 -45.39
CA LYS A 420 15.22 35.77 -46.78
C LYS A 420 14.23 36.32 -47.82
N ILE A 421 12.93 36.14 -47.62
CA ILE A 421 11.89 36.58 -48.56
C ILE A 421 11.43 38.03 -48.31
N GLY A 422 11.94 38.67 -47.25
CA GLY A 422 11.55 40.02 -46.85
C GLY A 422 10.09 40.13 -46.42
N LYS A 423 9.54 39.10 -45.76
CA LYS A 423 8.17 39.17 -45.21
C LYS A 423 8.18 40.09 -44.00
N LYS A 424 7.29 41.08 -43.98
CA LYS A 424 7.25 42.08 -42.90
C LYS A 424 6.81 41.46 -41.58
N GLU A 425 7.35 41.96 -40.47
CA GLU A 425 7.11 41.42 -39.12
C GLU A 425 5.63 41.48 -38.72
N GLU A 426 4.90 42.51 -39.14
CA GLU A 426 3.46 42.63 -38.89
C GLU A 426 2.63 41.53 -39.59
N MET A 427 3.20 40.82 -40.56
CA MET A 427 2.50 39.79 -41.34
C MET A 427 2.69 38.36 -40.81
N TYR A 428 3.40 38.16 -39.69
CA TYR A 428 3.50 36.85 -39.07
C TYR A 428 3.61 36.88 -37.55
N CYS A 429 3.23 35.77 -36.91
CA CYS A 429 3.35 35.57 -35.47
C CYS A 429 4.06 34.25 -35.19
N LEU A 430 5.20 34.29 -34.49
CA LEU A 430 5.92 33.08 -34.06
C LEU A 430 5.47 32.69 -32.64
N LEU A 431 4.74 31.60 -32.51
CA LEU A 431 4.30 31.09 -31.21
C LEU A 431 5.37 30.22 -30.54
N GLY A 432 6.17 29.51 -31.33
CA GLY A 432 7.33 28.78 -30.87
C GLY A 432 8.52 29.71 -30.60
N THR A 433 9.37 29.33 -29.64
CA THR A 433 10.67 30.00 -29.47
C THR A 433 11.55 29.71 -30.68
N ALA A 434 11.95 30.75 -31.40
CA ALA A 434 13.04 30.67 -32.37
C ALA A 434 14.37 30.77 -31.62
N PHE A 435 15.32 29.90 -31.95
CA PHE A 435 16.65 29.87 -31.34
C PHE A 435 17.61 30.80 -32.10
N LEU A 436 18.70 31.21 -31.43
CA LEU A 436 19.75 32.06 -31.99
C LEU A 436 20.62 31.31 -32.99
#